data_AF-A0A968NJS3-F1
#
_entry.id   AF-A0A968NJS3-F1
#
_cell.length_a   1.000
_cell.length_b   1.000
_cell.length_c   1.000
_cell.angle_alpha   90.00
_cell.angle_beta   90.00
_cell.angle_gamma   90.00
#
_symmetry.space_group_name_H-M   'P 1'
#
loop_
_entity.id
_entity.type
_entity.pdbx_description
1 polymer ?
#
loop_
_entity_poly.entity_id
_entity_poly.type
_entity_poly.pdbx_seq_one_letter_code
_entity_poly.pdbx_strand_id
1 'polypeptide(L)'
;MDTPLINTTLIALLLALRSLEEPLNQVEQEKLFEVGEQLQTDPTKWEDIQSRPNDYKFPANSSLKELYQIFYENLSIKYDSLQRLLSTEAELVQEVPQDIYVEVRGYFEGQPDIESNEILNVTVVVLKTEDPVTMTTKLSFLERIQNFLNKGLSN
;
A
#
# COMPACT_ATOMS: atom_id res chain seq x y z
N MET A 1 10.78 24.32 -5.11
CA MET A 1 10.20 23.36 -6.07
C MET A 1 10.28 22.04 -5.35
N ASP A 2 9.24 21.73 -4.61
CA ASP A 2 9.20 20.53 -3.78
C ASP A 2 8.78 19.40 -4.70
N THR A 3 9.72 18.50 -5.00
CA THR A 3 9.42 17.24 -5.68
C THR A 3 8.38 16.53 -4.82
N PRO A 4 7.20 16.18 -5.36
CA PRO A 4 6.19 15.56 -4.51
C PRO A 4 6.70 14.20 -4.01
N LEU A 5 6.21 13.77 -2.84
CA LEU A 5 6.72 12.61 -2.08
C LEU A 5 5.85 11.34 -2.28
N ILE A 6 6.33 10.34 -3.04
CA ILE A 6 5.72 9.02 -3.21
C ILE A 6 5.56 8.43 -1.83
N ASN A 7 4.33 8.02 -1.50
CA ASN A 7 4.03 7.43 -0.20
C ASN A 7 4.61 6.00 -0.10
N THR A 8 5.91 5.92 0.16
CA THR A 8 6.64 4.66 0.32
C THR A 8 6.14 3.84 1.50
N THR A 9 5.54 4.48 2.51
CA THR A 9 4.89 3.81 3.65
C THR A 9 3.72 2.95 3.19
N LEU A 10 2.79 3.51 2.41
CA LEU A 10 1.62 2.76 1.95
C LEU A 10 2.02 1.68 0.92
N ILE A 11 2.97 1.98 0.03
CA ILE A 11 3.50 1.00 -0.92
C ILE A 11 4.20 -0.15 -0.19
N ALA A 12 5.00 0.15 0.85
CA ALA A 12 5.66 -0.87 1.66
C ALA A 12 4.65 -1.79 2.36
N LEU A 13 3.56 -1.22 2.90
CA LEU A 13 2.50 -2.01 3.53
C LEU A 13 1.83 -2.95 2.53
N LEU A 14 1.49 -2.44 1.33
CA LEU A 14 0.90 -3.25 0.27
C LEU A 14 1.84 -4.37 -0.21
N LEU A 15 3.14 -4.09 -0.36
CA LEU A 15 4.13 -5.11 -0.70
C LEU A 15 4.32 -6.14 0.41
N ALA A 16 4.27 -5.72 1.68
CA ALA A 16 4.38 -6.63 2.81
C ALA A 16 3.20 -7.60 2.89
N LEU A 17 1.97 -7.11 2.64
CA LEU A 17 0.78 -7.95 2.52
C LEU A 17 0.90 -8.93 1.35
N ARG A 18 1.40 -8.47 0.20
CA ARG A 18 1.62 -9.32 -0.99
C ARG A 18 2.62 -10.44 -0.74
N SER A 19 3.67 -10.16 0.03
CA SER A 19 4.76 -11.08 0.36
C SER A 19 4.48 -11.96 1.58
N LEU A 20 3.32 -11.81 2.21
CA LEU A 20 3.00 -12.59 3.40
C LEU A 20 2.65 -14.02 3.00
N GLU A 21 3.46 -14.98 3.44
CA GLU A 21 3.22 -16.41 3.19
C GLU A 21 2.17 -16.99 4.14
N GLU A 22 2.09 -16.45 5.36
CA GLU A 22 1.14 -16.88 6.37
C GLU A 22 -0.17 -16.09 6.26
N PRO A 23 -1.34 -16.77 6.30
CA PRO A 23 -2.61 -16.08 6.28
C PRO A 23 -2.80 -15.24 7.55
N LEU A 24 -3.37 -14.06 7.39
CA LEU A 24 -3.78 -13.22 8.52
C LEU A 24 -4.93 -13.88 9.26
N ASN A 25 -4.85 -13.92 10.59
CA ASN A 25 -5.98 -14.34 11.41
C ASN A 25 -7.06 -13.23 11.49
N GLN A 26 -8.25 -13.57 12.00
CA GLN A 26 -9.38 -12.63 12.06
C GLN A 26 -9.04 -11.34 12.82
N VAL A 27 -8.32 -11.41 13.94
CA VAL A 27 -7.95 -10.23 14.73
C VAL A 27 -6.98 -9.33 13.94
N GLU A 28 -6.09 -9.92 13.15
CA GLU A 28 -5.18 -9.17 12.29
C GLU A 28 -5.91 -8.51 11.11
N GLN A 29 -6.89 -9.21 10.52
CA GLN A 29 -7.74 -8.66 9.46
C GLN A 29 -8.60 -7.50 9.97
N GLU A 30 -9.22 -7.64 11.15
CA GLU A 30 -9.99 -6.56 11.80
C GLU A 30 -9.12 -5.32 12.06
N LYS A 31 -7.87 -5.51 12.49
CA LYS A 31 -6.93 -4.39 12.65
C LYS A 31 -6.57 -3.71 11.33
N LEU A 32 -6.32 -4.47 10.27
CA LEU A 32 -6.09 -3.86 8.94
C LEU A 32 -7.31 -3.07 8.49
N PHE A 33 -8.52 -3.60 8.71
CA PHE A 33 -9.75 -2.91 8.42
C PHE A 33 -9.84 -1.57 9.18
N GLU A 34 -9.55 -1.56 10.49
CA GLU A 34 -9.50 -0.34 11.29
C GLU A 34 -8.46 0.68 10.79
N VAL A 35 -7.29 0.22 10.33
CA VAL A 35 -6.30 1.10 9.69
C VAL A 35 -6.86 1.69 8.40
N GLY A 36 -7.54 0.88 7.59
CA GLY A 36 -8.24 1.35 6.38
C GLY A 36 -9.29 2.41 6.67
N GLU A 37 -10.13 2.21 7.69
CA GLU A 37 -11.13 3.20 8.15
C GLU A 37 -10.48 4.52 8.59
N GLN A 38 -9.36 4.44 9.30
CA GLN A 38 -8.62 5.62 9.75
C GLN A 38 -7.99 6.38 8.58
N LEU A 39 -7.40 5.67 7.62
CA LEU A 39 -6.85 6.27 6.40
C LEU A 39 -7.94 6.91 5.52
N GLN A 40 -9.13 6.31 5.46
CA GLN A 40 -10.27 6.88 4.75
C GLN A 40 -10.79 8.15 5.44
N THR A 41 -10.81 8.17 6.77
CA THR A 41 -11.27 9.31 7.57
C THR A 41 -10.25 10.45 7.57
N ASP A 42 -8.97 10.11 7.67
CA ASP A 42 -7.85 11.05 7.77
C ASP A 42 -6.67 10.54 6.92
N PRO A 43 -6.54 11.05 5.68
CA PRO A 43 -5.47 10.69 4.76
C PRO A 43 -4.06 10.81 5.32
N THR A 44 -3.78 11.67 6.32
CA THR A 44 -2.41 11.81 6.86
C THR A 44 -2.05 10.71 7.86
N LYS A 45 -2.98 9.80 8.18
CA LYS A 45 -2.75 8.70 9.13
C LYS A 45 -1.71 7.67 8.69
N TRP A 46 -1.26 7.71 7.44
CA TRP A 46 -0.11 6.91 7.02
C TRP A 46 1.17 7.29 7.80
N GLU A 47 1.31 8.53 8.28
CA GLU A 47 2.45 8.96 9.11
C GLU A 47 2.51 8.20 10.45
N ASP A 48 1.35 7.82 11.00
CA ASP A 48 1.25 7.00 12.21
C ASP A 48 1.77 5.57 11.94
N ILE A 49 1.52 5.02 10.74
CA ILE A 49 2.04 3.70 10.31
C ILE A 49 3.57 3.75 10.21
N GLN A 50 4.11 4.81 9.62
CA GLN A 50 5.55 5.01 9.46
C GLN A 50 6.26 5.16 10.81
N SER A 51 5.73 6.02 11.69
CA SER A 51 6.38 6.38 12.94
C SER A 51 6.17 5.34 14.05
N ARG A 52 5.11 4.52 13.96
CA ARG A 52 4.72 3.55 15.01
C ARG A 52 4.21 2.23 14.43
N PRO A 53 5.03 1.46 13.69
CA PRO A 53 4.63 0.14 13.18
C PRO A 53 4.34 -0.90 14.29
N ASN A 54 4.70 -0.58 15.53
CA ASN A 54 4.41 -1.39 16.72
C ASN A 54 3.18 -0.93 17.52
N ASP A 55 2.43 0.05 17.03
CA ASP A 55 1.21 0.52 17.66
C ASP A 55 0.14 -0.60 17.70
N TYR A 56 -0.79 -0.52 18.66
CA TYR A 56 -1.87 -1.49 18.83
C TYR A 56 -2.77 -1.60 17.60
N LYS A 57 -2.82 -0.53 16.81
CA LYS A 57 -3.58 -0.39 15.57
C LYS A 57 -2.98 -1.17 14.38
N PHE A 58 -1.68 -1.45 14.39
CA PHE A 58 -1.06 -2.29 13.38
C PHE A 58 -1.25 -3.78 13.76
N PRO A 59 -1.43 -4.70 12.80
CA PRO A 59 -1.53 -6.13 13.11
C PRO A 59 -0.35 -6.61 13.94
N ALA A 60 -0.62 -7.47 14.92
CA ALA A 60 0.41 -8.05 15.79
C ALA A 60 1.18 -9.19 15.10
N ASN A 61 1.26 -9.18 13.78
CA ASN A 61 1.94 -10.17 12.95
C ASN A 61 3.41 -9.77 12.76
N SER A 62 4.34 -10.54 13.31
CA SER A 62 5.78 -10.23 13.24
C SER A 62 6.30 -10.27 11.81
N SER A 63 5.85 -11.24 11.01
CA SER A 63 6.26 -11.41 9.61
C SER A 63 5.84 -10.21 8.76
N LEU A 64 4.59 -9.74 8.94
CA LEU A 64 4.09 -8.54 8.27
C LEU A 64 4.91 -7.30 8.63
N LYS A 65 5.27 -7.12 9.90
CA LYS A 65 6.08 -5.99 10.37
C LYS A 65 7.50 -6.02 9.80
N GLU A 66 8.11 -7.20 9.78
CA GLU A 66 9.45 -7.38 9.22
C GLU A 66 9.47 -7.10 7.72
N LEU A 67 8.52 -7.68 6.97
CA LEU A 67 8.37 -7.43 5.53
C LEU A 67 8.11 -5.94 5.25
N TYR A 68 7.23 -5.31 6.03
CA TYR A 68 6.97 -3.87 5.91
C TYR A 68 8.26 -3.05 6.06
N GLN A 69 9.06 -3.33 7.09
CA GLN A 69 10.31 -2.62 7.32
C GLN A 69 11.31 -2.83 6.17
N ILE A 70 11.46 -4.07 5.70
CA ILE A 70 12.35 -4.42 4.57
C ILE A 70 11.95 -3.65 3.31
N PHE A 71 10.66 -3.63 2.96
CA PHE A 71 10.20 -2.92 1.77
C PHE A 71 10.32 -1.40 1.94
N TYR A 72 9.99 -0.87 3.12
CA TYR A 72 10.09 0.56 3.41
C TYR A 72 11.52 1.08 3.24
N GLU A 73 12.50 0.37 3.79
CA GLU A 73 13.92 0.73 3.64
C GLU A 73 14.39 0.67 2.19
N ASN A 74 14.04 -0.42 1.47
CA ASN A 74 14.43 -0.58 0.07
C ASN A 74 13.81 0.47 -0.87
N LEU A 75 12.54 0.83 -0.64
CA LEU A 75 11.85 1.87 -1.40
C LEU A 75 12.48 3.24 -1.14
N SER A 76 12.86 3.53 0.10
CA SER A 76 13.50 4.80 0.48
C SER A 76 14.84 5.02 -0.24
N ILE A 77 15.59 3.94 -0.52
CA ILE A 77 16.86 4.00 -1.25
C ILE A 77 16.65 4.18 -2.77
N LYS A 78 15.55 3.66 -3.33
CA LYS A 78 15.29 3.63 -4.78
C LYS A 78 14.18 4.58 -5.23
N TYR A 79 13.89 5.56 -4.39
CA TYR A 79 12.76 6.48 -4.48
C TYR A 79 12.58 7.12 -5.87
N ASP A 80 13.66 7.67 -6.45
CA ASP A 80 13.62 8.37 -7.75
C ASP A 80 13.18 7.49 -8.93
N SER A 81 13.29 6.16 -8.81
CA SER A 81 12.91 5.23 -9.87
C SER A 81 11.48 4.71 -9.75
N LEU A 82 10.79 4.98 -8.63
CA LEU A 82 9.47 4.40 -8.34
C LEU A 82 8.35 5.03 -9.18
N GLN A 83 8.45 6.31 -9.54
CA GLN A 83 7.39 7.02 -10.27
C GLN A 83 6.99 6.31 -11.58
N ARG A 84 7.97 5.70 -12.27
CA ARG A 84 7.74 4.99 -13.55
C ARG A 84 7.11 3.60 -13.38
N LEU A 85 6.96 3.13 -12.14
CA LEU A 85 6.49 1.78 -11.81
C LEU A 85 5.08 1.77 -11.22
N LEU A 86 4.55 2.94 -10.84
CA LEU A 86 3.19 3.09 -10.32
C LEU A 86 2.14 2.63 -11.35
N SER A 87 0.94 2.33 -10.88
CA SER A 87 -0.18 2.01 -11.78
C SER A 87 -0.55 3.22 -12.63
N THR A 88 -1.28 2.98 -13.71
CA THR A 88 -2.10 4.01 -14.37
C THR A 88 -3.55 3.90 -13.90
N GLU A 89 -4.33 4.97 -14.06
CA GLU A 89 -5.76 4.98 -13.76
C GLU A 89 -6.50 3.78 -14.41
N ALA A 90 -6.24 3.54 -15.70
CA ALA A 90 -6.88 2.46 -16.46
C ALA A 90 -6.56 1.07 -15.90
N GLU A 91 -5.37 0.88 -15.31
CA GLU A 91 -5.02 -0.36 -14.61
C GLU A 91 -5.80 -0.48 -13.29
N LEU A 92 -5.87 0.59 -12.49
CA LEU A 92 -6.59 0.56 -11.21
C LEU A 92 -8.09 0.32 -11.38
N VAL A 93 -8.69 0.92 -12.41
CA VAL A 93 -10.13 0.72 -12.72
C VAL A 93 -10.44 -0.74 -13.04
N GLN A 94 -9.50 -1.47 -13.65
CA GLN A 94 -9.66 -2.88 -14.02
C GLN A 94 -9.33 -3.82 -12.86
N GLU A 95 -8.35 -3.48 -12.02
CA GLU A 95 -7.81 -4.37 -10.99
C GLU A 95 -8.52 -4.24 -9.64
N VAL A 96 -9.17 -3.10 -9.38
CA VAL A 96 -9.78 -2.79 -8.08
C VAL A 96 -11.32 -2.78 -8.20
N PRO A 97 -12.05 -3.45 -7.28
CA PRO A 97 -13.51 -3.43 -7.28
C PRO A 97 -14.06 -2.01 -7.20
N GLN A 98 -14.90 -1.65 -8.19
CA GLN A 98 -15.51 -0.32 -8.30
C GLN A 98 -16.49 -0.02 -7.16
N ASP A 99 -17.06 -1.06 -6.56
CA ASP A 99 -18.09 -0.98 -5.52
C ASP A 99 -17.55 -0.35 -4.21
N ILE A 100 -16.21 -0.33 -4.04
CA ILE A 100 -15.53 0.18 -2.84
C ILE A 100 -15.06 1.64 -3.05
N TYR A 101 -15.06 2.15 -4.29
CA TYR A 101 -14.67 3.54 -4.61
C TYR A 101 -15.72 4.60 -4.26
N VAL A 102 -16.97 4.20 -4.01
CA VAL A 102 -18.14 5.11 -3.97
C VAL A 102 -18.08 6.14 -2.83
N GLU A 103 -17.30 5.92 -1.78
CA GLU A 103 -17.16 6.87 -0.66
C GLU A 103 -15.84 7.65 -0.62
N VAL A 104 -14.86 7.34 -1.49
CA VAL A 104 -13.58 8.07 -1.47
C VAL A 104 -13.70 9.33 -2.30
N ARG A 105 -14.13 10.41 -1.64
CA ARG A 105 -14.32 11.74 -2.23
C ARG A 105 -13.04 12.20 -2.93
N GLY A 106 -13.11 12.32 -4.25
CA GLY A 106 -12.10 13.01 -5.08
C GLY A 106 -11.41 12.07 -6.06
N TYR A 107 -12.15 11.68 -7.09
CA TYR A 107 -11.57 11.11 -8.31
C TYR A 107 -10.73 12.19 -9.01
N PHE A 108 -9.49 11.88 -9.39
CA PHE A 108 -8.60 12.77 -10.16
C PHE A 108 -8.40 12.16 -11.55
N GLU A 109 -8.72 12.90 -12.61
CA GLU A 109 -8.71 12.41 -14.01
C GLU A 109 -7.30 12.44 -14.65
N GLY A 110 -6.26 11.96 -13.94
CA GLY A 110 -4.86 12.11 -14.33
C GLY A 110 -4.01 10.84 -14.22
N GLN A 111 -2.73 10.93 -14.62
CA GLN A 111 -1.73 9.95 -14.15
C GLN A 111 -1.65 10.08 -12.63
N PRO A 112 -1.53 8.97 -11.86
CA PRO A 112 -1.31 9.05 -10.42
C PRO A 112 -0.15 10.00 -10.16
N ASP A 113 -0.49 11.14 -9.59
CA ASP A 113 0.48 12.06 -9.07
C ASP A 113 1.09 11.45 -7.80
N ILE A 114 2.19 12.05 -7.41
CA ILE A 114 3.06 11.52 -6.39
C ILE A 114 2.48 11.71 -4.96
N GLU A 115 1.43 12.52 -4.82
CA GLU A 115 0.61 12.70 -3.61
C GLU A 115 -0.76 12.00 -3.75
N SER A 116 -0.97 11.24 -4.82
CA SER A 116 -2.32 10.94 -5.27
C SER A 116 -3.06 10.10 -4.27
N ASN A 117 -4.30 10.55 -4.03
CA ASN A 117 -5.35 9.76 -3.42
C ASN A 117 -5.35 8.33 -3.99
N GLU A 118 -4.93 8.07 -5.23
CA GLU A 118 -4.90 6.71 -5.80
C GLU A 118 -4.16 5.66 -4.97
N ILE A 119 -2.93 5.91 -4.50
CA ILE A 119 -2.23 4.92 -3.66
C ILE A 119 -2.94 4.75 -2.32
N LEU A 120 -3.39 5.86 -1.73
CA LEU A 120 -4.19 5.85 -0.51
C LEU A 120 -5.50 5.07 -0.69
N ASN A 121 -6.22 5.31 -1.77
CA ASN A 121 -7.52 4.73 -2.12
C ASN A 121 -7.36 3.23 -2.33
N VAL A 122 -6.36 2.82 -3.11
CA VAL A 122 -6.02 1.42 -3.31
C VAL A 122 -5.67 0.78 -1.98
N THR A 123 -4.87 1.43 -1.13
CA THR A 123 -4.59 0.93 0.22
C THR A 123 -5.87 0.77 1.04
N VAL A 124 -6.74 1.78 1.11
CA VAL A 124 -8.01 1.71 1.84
C VAL A 124 -8.85 0.53 1.34
N VAL A 125 -8.98 0.35 0.02
CA VAL A 125 -9.72 -0.76 -0.57
C VAL A 125 -9.13 -2.12 -0.20
N VAL A 126 -7.80 -2.26 -0.31
CA VAL A 126 -7.09 -3.49 0.06
C VAL A 126 -7.26 -3.81 1.54
N LEU A 127 -7.12 -2.83 2.41
CA LEU A 127 -7.18 -3.04 3.86
C LEU A 127 -8.58 -3.38 4.35
N LYS A 128 -9.61 -2.92 3.64
CA LYS A 128 -11.02 -3.13 3.99
C LYS A 128 -11.68 -4.36 3.33
N THR A 129 -10.94 -5.13 2.54
CA THR A 129 -11.46 -6.37 1.95
C THR A 129 -11.35 -7.55 2.92
N GLU A 130 -12.14 -8.60 2.70
CA GLU A 130 -12.13 -9.83 3.49
C GLU A 130 -10.79 -10.60 3.35
N ASP A 131 -10.09 -10.42 2.24
CA ASP A 131 -8.77 -11.04 2.00
C ASP A 131 -7.76 -10.03 1.43
N PRO A 132 -7.14 -9.21 2.31
CA PRO A 132 -6.17 -8.19 1.91
C PRO A 132 -4.96 -8.76 1.17
N VAL A 133 -4.49 -9.95 1.58
CA VAL A 133 -3.33 -10.63 0.98
C VAL A 133 -3.65 -10.97 -0.47
N THR A 134 -4.74 -11.71 -0.72
CA THR A 134 -5.15 -12.07 -2.09
C THR A 134 -5.41 -10.82 -2.93
N MET A 135 -6.00 -9.76 -2.37
CA MET A 135 -6.24 -8.52 -3.11
C MET A 135 -4.93 -7.88 -3.63
N THR A 136 -3.86 -7.85 -2.82
CA THR A 136 -2.58 -7.29 -3.26
C THR A 136 -1.90 -8.09 -4.38
N THR A 137 -2.19 -9.38 -4.51
CA THR A 137 -1.63 -10.21 -5.61
C THR A 137 -2.20 -9.84 -6.97
N LYS A 138 -3.42 -9.28 -7.01
CA LYS A 138 -4.11 -8.84 -8.24
C LYS A 138 -3.59 -7.52 -8.80
N LEU A 139 -2.86 -6.76 -7.99
CA LEU A 139 -2.36 -5.44 -8.36
C LEU A 139 -1.04 -5.56 -9.15
N SER A 140 -1.06 -5.21 -10.43
CA SER A 140 0.08 -5.42 -11.33
C SER A 140 1.25 -4.47 -11.02
N PHE A 141 0.98 -3.25 -10.56
CA PHE A 141 2.05 -2.32 -10.18
C PHE A 141 2.86 -2.81 -8.97
N LEU A 142 2.24 -3.50 -8.01
CA LEU A 142 2.96 -4.09 -6.89
C LEU A 142 3.92 -5.17 -7.37
N GLU A 143 3.52 -5.97 -8.36
CA GLU A 143 4.42 -6.94 -8.99
C GLU A 143 5.61 -6.24 -9.67
N ARG A 144 5.37 -5.16 -10.41
CA ARG A 144 6.43 -4.38 -11.08
C ARG A 144 7.41 -3.80 -10.07
N ILE A 145 6.92 -3.21 -8.99
CA ILE A 145 7.75 -2.64 -7.93
C ILE A 145 8.53 -3.76 -7.24
N GLN A 146 7.89 -4.84 -6.84
CA GLN A 146 8.55 -5.98 -6.20
C GLN A 146 9.66 -6.57 -7.09
N ASN A 147 9.39 -6.79 -8.37
CA ASN A 147 10.38 -7.25 -9.34
C ASN A 147 11.55 -6.28 -9.49
N PHE A 148 11.29 -4.97 -9.48
CA PHE A 148 12.32 -3.95 -9.52
C PHE A 148 13.21 -3.96 -8.27
N LEU A 149 12.62 -4.12 -7.09
CA LEU A 149 13.35 -4.24 -5.83
C LEU A 149 14.22 -5.51 -5.81
N ASN A 150 13.67 -6.65 -6.25
CA ASN A 150 14.37 -7.93 -6.29
C ASN A 150 15.53 -7.96 -7.30
N LYS A 151 15.38 -7.32 -8.47
CA LYS A 151 16.47 -7.18 -9.45
C LYS A 151 17.65 -6.33 -8.93
N GLY A 152 17.43 -5.54 -7.88
CA GLY A 152 18.48 -4.80 -7.18
C GLY A 152 19.15 -5.57 -6.03
N LEU A 153 18.62 -6.74 -5.64
CA LEU A 153 19.18 -7.62 -4.59
C LEU A 153 20.09 -8.73 -5.15
N SER A 154 20.22 -8.81 -6.48
CA SER A 154 21.18 -9.69 -7.15
C SER A 154 22.51 -8.94 -7.32
N ASN A 155 23.38 -9.00 -6.30
CA ASN A 155 24.82 -8.77 -6.42
C ASN A 155 25.55 -9.68 -5.43
#